data_AF-A0A1G2VJK7-F1
#
_entry.id   AF-A0A1G2VJK7-F1
#
_cell.length_a   1.000
_cell.length_b   1.000
_cell.length_c   1.000
_cell.angle_alpha   90.00
_cell.angle_beta   90.00
_cell.angle_gamma   90.00
#
_symmetry.space_group_name_H-M   'P 1'
#
loop_
_entity.id
_entity.type
_entity.pdbx_description
1 polymer ?
#
loop_
_entity_poly.entity_id
_entity_poly.type
_entity_poly.pdbx_seq_one_letter_code
_entity_poly.pdbx_strand_id
1 'polypeptide(L)'
;MNNLETKDTKSEWVLAVSGIKFEAQKKGGLILGVDKTAVDASKLKEIAEARGLGEKDEIHLTVIGSDTMEAILASLGRISDNKRNEILSQIQGLAESTEWKFKIKPEFYYVKKEYNDPDPNNHEKTIPETRRSIVQMVETENLGQFYGKLEEITGLKFEVPLLHITLFTTSTREDKKQRGIGIYSEKDFESLNPERIEVN
;
A
#
# COMPACT_ATOMS: atom_id res chain seq x y z
N MET A 1 -4.42 -20.15 -46.45
CA MET A 1 -5.15 -19.80 -45.21
C MET A 1 -4.21 -20.07 -44.06
N ASN A 2 -3.53 -19.02 -43.57
CA ASN A 2 -2.59 -19.14 -42.46
C ASN A 2 -3.38 -19.06 -41.16
N ASN A 3 -3.46 -20.18 -40.44
CA ASN A 3 -3.86 -20.20 -39.04
C ASN A 3 -2.80 -19.41 -38.25
N LEU A 4 -3.17 -18.22 -37.82
CA LEU A 4 -2.43 -17.50 -36.78
C LEU A 4 -2.69 -18.24 -35.47
N GLU A 5 -1.68 -18.98 -35.03
CA GLU A 5 -1.58 -19.55 -33.70
C GLU A 5 -1.88 -18.46 -32.67
N THR A 6 -2.91 -18.73 -31.87
CA THR A 6 -3.25 -17.98 -30.67
C THR A 6 -2.02 -17.96 -29.77
N LYS A 7 -1.37 -16.79 -29.67
CA LYS A 7 -0.36 -16.53 -28.65
C LYS A 7 -0.98 -16.83 -27.29
N ASP A 8 -0.37 -17.75 -26.56
CA ASP A 8 -0.59 -17.98 -25.14
C ASP A 8 -0.67 -16.62 -24.43
N THR A 9 -1.89 -16.22 -24.08
CA THR A 9 -2.12 -15.19 -23.08
C THR A 9 -1.64 -15.79 -21.77
N LYS A 10 -0.34 -15.59 -21.47
CA LYS A 10 0.22 -15.77 -20.14
C LYS A 10 -0.81 -15.24 -19.15
N SER A 11 -1.37 -16.15 -18.37
CA SER A 11 -2.34 -15.88 -17.32
C SER A 11 -1.88 -14.64 -16.56
N GLU A 12 -2.61 -13.53 -16.71
CA GLU A 12 -2.38 -12.36 -15.87
C GLU A 12 -2.59 -12.84 -14.43
N TRP A 13 -1.54 -12.76 -13.61
CA TRP A 13 -1.62 -13.13 -12.22
C TRP A 13 -2.53 -12.12 -11.53
N VAL A 14 -3.80 -12.48 -11.40
CA VAL A 14 -4.78 -11.72 -10.64
C VAL A 14 -4.57 -12.04 -9.17
N LEU A 15 -4.17 -11.04 -8.39
CA LEU A 15 -4.14 -11.19 -6.94
C LEU A 15 -5.58 -11.17 -6.41
N ALA A 16 -5.96 -12.24 -5.73
CA ALA A 16 -7.17 -12.27 -4.93
C ALA A 16 -6.95 -11.54 -3.61
N VAL A 17 -7.91 -10.70 -3.21
CA VAL A 17 -7.93 -10.08 -1.90
C VAL A 17 -8.40 -11.11 -0.87
N SER A 18 -7.59 -11.35 0.16
CA SER A 18 -7.89 -12.31 1.23
C SER A 18 -8.71 -11.70 2.37
N GLY A 19 -8.78 -10.37 2.45
CA GLY A 19 -9.59 -9.65 3.42
C GLY A 19 -9.52 -8.13 3.23
N ILE A 20 -10.55 -7.44 3.68
CA ILE A 20 -10.65 -5.97 3.67
C ILE A 20 -10.64 -5.49 5.11
N LYS A 21 -9.72 -4.61 5.47
CA LYS A 21 -9.60 -4.02 6.80
C LYS A 21 -9.77 -2.51 6.71
N PHE A 22 -10.83 -1.99 7.32
CA PHE A 22 -11.10 -0.56 7.40
C PHE A 22 -11.00 -0.07 8.85
N GLU A 23 -10.00 0.76 9.14
CA GLU A 23 -9.69 1.23 10.50
C GLU A 23 -10.08 2.70 10.72
N ALA A 24 -11.37 2.97 10.73
CA ALA A 24 -11.92 4.33 10.80
C ALA A 24 -11.66 5.11 12.10
N GLN A 25 -11.23 4.43 13.18
CA GLN A 25 -11.20 5.01 14.53
C GLN A 25 -9.80 5.39 15.04
N LYS A 26 -8.71 5.05 14.35
CA LYS A 26 -7.33 5.17 14.89
C LYS A 26 -6.27 5.69 13.90
N LYS A 27 -6.52 6.80 13.17
CA LYS A 27 -5.61 7.28 12.09
C LYS A 27 -5.23 6.16 11.10
N GLY A 28 -6.12 5.18 10.98
CA GLY A 28 -5.88 3.94 10.26
C GLY A 28 -6.03 4.15 8.76
N GLY A 29 -6.40 3.09 8.06
CA GLY A 29 -6.53 3.13 6.61
C GLY A 29 -7.55 2.13 6.10
N LEU A 30 -7.57 2.00 4.78
CA LEU A 30 -8.18 0.87 4.10
C LEU A 30 -7.04 -0.01 3.56
N ILE A 31 -6.95 -1.21 4.10
CA ILE A 31 -5.90 -2.18 3.77
C ILE A 31 -6.56 -3.43 3.21
N LEU A 32 -6.03 -3.92 2.10
CA LEU A 32 -6.45 -5.17 1.47
C LEU A 32 -5.38 -6.22 1.71
N GLY A 33 -5.73 -7.28 2.43
CA GLY A 33 -4.87 -8.45 2.60
C GLY A 33 -4.67 -9.15 1.27
N VAL A 34 -3.45 -9.61 1.02
CA VAL A 34 -3.09 -10.38 -0.17
C VAL A 34 -2.55 -11.73 0.28
N ASP A 35 -2.90 -12.80 -0.45
CA ASP A 35 -2.29 -14.11 -0.22
C ASP A 35 -0.81 -14.06 -0.60
N LYS A 36 0.06 -14.29 0.38
CA LYS A 36 1.53 -14.29 0.18
C LYS A 36 1.97 -15.30 -0.88
N THR A 37 1.27 -16.41 -1.03
CA THR A 37 1.59 -17.45 -2.02
C THR A 37 1.34 -17.00 -3.46
N ALA A 38 0.58 -15.92 -3.66
CA ALA A 38 0.32 -15.34 -4.97
C ALA A 38 1.47 -14.43 -5.44
N VAL A 39 2.49 -14.18 -4.61
CA VAL A 39 3.69 -13.42 -4.97
C VAL A 39 4.92 -14.31 -4.88
N ASP A 40 5.57 -14.59 -6.02
CA ASP A 40 6.85 -15.29 -6.05
C ASP A 40 8.01 -14.33 -5.74
N ALA A 41 8.38 -14.26 -4.47
CA ALA A 41 9.52 -13.49 -3.98
C ALA A 41 10.81 -14.33 -3.87
N SER A 42 10.82 -15.59 -4.31
CA SER A 42 11.94 -16.51 -4.09
C SER A 42 13.25 -15.99 -4.70
N LYS A 43 13.17 -15.42 -5.92
CA LYS A 43 14.31 -14.83 -6.64
C LYS A 43 14.91 -13.59 -5.96
N LEU A 44 14.17 -12.96 -5.06
CA LEU A 44 14.64 -11.76 -4.34
C LEU A 44 15.38 -12.09 -3.06
N LYS A 45 15.31 -13.33 -2.57
CA LYS A 45 15.80 -13.70 -1.23
C LYS A 45 17.28 -13.40 -1.05
N GLU A 46 18.13 -13.82 -1.97
CA GLU A 46 19.57 -13.56 -1.90
C GLU A 46 19.90 -12.06 -1.95
N ILE A 47 19.18 -11.31 -2.79
CA ILE A 47 19.33 -9.85 -2.92
C ILE A 47 18.89 -9.15 -1.62
N ALA A 48 17.79 -9.61 -1.03
CA ALA A 48 17.26 -9.08 0.22
C ALA A 48 18.22 -9.34 1.39
N GLU A 49 18.72 -10.57 1.51
CA GLU A 49 19.68 -10.99 2.54
C GLU A 49 20.99 -10.19 2.43
N ALA A 50 21.54 -10.03 1.23
CA ALA A 50 22.73 -9.21 0.98
C ALA A 50 22.55 -7.74 1.39
N ARG A 51 21.30 -7.24 1.38
CA ARG A 51 20.93 -5.88 1.80
C ARG A 51 20.48 -5.78 3.26
N GLY A 52 20.49 -6.90 4.01
CA GLY A 52 20.07 -6.98 5.41
C GLY A 52 18.56 -6.78 5.61
N LEU A 53 17.75 -7.16 4.62
CA LEU A 53 16.30 -7.11 4.67
C LEU A 53 15.72 -8.44 5.13
N GLY A 54 14.69 -8.39 5.98
CA GLY A 54 13.88 -9.54 6.35
C GLY A 54 12.63 -9.62 5.48
N GLU A 55 12.18 -10.83 5.19
CA GLU A 55 10.90 -11.04 4.51
C GLU A 55 9.74 -10.63 5.43
N LYS A 56 8.68 -10.06 4.85
CA LYS A 56 7.48 -9.73 5.61
C LYS A 56 6.64 -10.99 5.91
N ASP A 57 6.12 -11.06 7.13
CA ASP A 57 5.21 -12.12 7.53
C ASP A 57 3.83 -11.98 6.86
N GLU A 58 3.38 -10.73 6.69
CA GLU A 58 2.12 -10.38 6.03
C GLU A 58 2.36 -9.44 4.84
N ILE A 59 1.57 -9.61 3.79
CA ILE A 59 1.55 -8.69 2.65
C ILE A 59 0.16 -8.10 2.47
N HIS A 60 0.13 -6.83 2.08
CA HIS A 60 -1.11 -6.10 1.87
C HIS A 60 -0.92 -4.97 0.87
N LEU A 61 -2.03 -4.48 0.35
CA LEU A 61 -2.15 -3.26 -0.44
C LEU A 61 -2.83 -2.20 0.42
N THR A 62 -2.21 -1.03 0.54
CA THR A 62 -2.85 0.12 1.19
C THR A 62 -3.60 0.92 0.13
N VAL A 63 -4.93 0.93 0.23
CA VAL A 63 -5.81 1.69 -0.68
C VAL A 63 -6.09 3.08 -0.14
N ILE A 64 -6.33 3.21 1.17
CA ILE A 64 -6.42 4.52 1.85
C ILE A 64 -5.33 4.54 2.91
N GLY A 65 -4.34 5.41 2.73
CA GLY A 65 -3.26 5.62 3.71
C GLY A 65 -3.68 6.51 4.88
N SER A 66 -2.82 6.57 5.90
CA SER A 66 -3.09 7.36 7.12
C SER A 66 -3.34 8.85 6.82
N ASP A 67 -2.58 9.48 5.92
CA ASP A 67 -2.76 10.89 5.60
C ASP A 67 -4.14 11.18 4.99
N THR A 68 -4.60 10.34 4.06
CA THR A 68 -5.95 10.41 3.48
C THR A 68 -7.01 10.21 4.55
N MET A 69 -6.86 9.18 5.40
CA MET A 69 -7.80 8.91 6.47
C MET A 69 -7.85 10.05 7.49
N GLU A 70 -6.72 10.64 7.85
CA GLU A 70 -6.65 11.81 8.74
C GLU A 70 -7.38 13.00 8.13
N ALA A 71 -7.20 13.26 6.84
CA ALA A 71 -7.93 14.32 6.13
C ALA A 71 -9.45 14.08 6.13
N ILE A 72 -9.89 12.83 5.89
CA ILE A 72 -11.31 12.45 6.01
C ILE A 72 -11.80 12.69 7.44
N LEU A 73 -11.12 12.16 8.45
CA LEU A 73 -11.56 12.31 9.84
C LEU A 73 -11.60 13.77 10.29
N ALA A 74 -10.66 14.60 9.83
CA ALA A 74 -10.65 16.02 10.10
C ALA A 74 -11.85 16.74 9.47
N SER A 75 -12.25 16.41 8.24
CA SER A 75 -13.43 17.01 7.60
C SER A 75 -14.73 16.61 8.30
N LEU A 76 -14.78 15.39 8.84
CA LEU A 76 -15.92 14.88 9.60
C LEU A 76 -15.96 15.37 11.06
N GLY A 77 -14.93 16.05 11.56
CA GLY A 77 -14.87 16.51 12.96
C GLY A 77 -15.89 17.60 13.33
N ARG A 78 -16.56 18.20 12.33
CA ARG A 78 -17.53 19.31 12.52
C ARG A 78 -18.99 18.90 12.33
N ILE A 79 -19.26 17.64 12.03
CA ILE A 79 -20.62 17.10 11.84
C ILE A 79 -21.04 16.24 13.03
N SER A 80 -22.33 15.92 13.12
CA SER A 80 -22.84 15.05 14.18
C SER A 80 -22.28 13.63 14.09
N ASP A 81 -22.15 12.95 15.23
CA ASP A 81 -21.65 11.58 15.30
C ASP A 81 -22.45 10.61 14.42
N ASN A 82 -23.78 10.80 14.34
CA ASN A 82 -24.64 10.01 13.46
C ASN A 82 -24.25 10.17 11.99
N LYS A 83 -24.04 11.41 11.53
CA LYS A 83 -23.66 11.67 10.14
C LYS A 83 -22.24 11.21 9.85
N ARG A 84 -21.33 11.37 10.81
CA ARG A 84 -19.96 10.84 10.73
C ARG A 84 -19.98 9.32 10.55
N ASN A 85 -20.74 8.60 11.38
CA ASN A 85 -20.84 7.15 11.30
C ASN A 85 -21.49 6.69 9.99
N GLU A 86 -22.49 7.42 9.49
CA GLU A 86 -23.10 7.18 8.18
C GLU A 86 -22.05 7.28 7.06
N ILE A 87 -21.26 8.34 7.02
CA ILE A 87 -20.22 8.54 6.01
C ILE A 87 -19.14 7.46 6.09
N LEU A 88 -18.66 7.14 7.30
CA LEU A 88 -17.67 6.07 7.48
C LEU A 88 -18.22 4.70 7.05
N SER A 89 -19.50 4.42 7.30
CA SER A 89 -20.17 3.23 6.83
C SER A 89 -20.31 3.21 5.30
N GLN A 90 -20.55 4.34 4.65
CA GLN A 90 -20.56 4.45 3.19
C GLN A 90 -19.18 4.17 2.59
N ILE A 91 -18.10 4.69 3.19
CA ILE A 91 -16.72 4.41 2.75
C ILE A 91 -16.41 2.91 2.88
N GLN A 92 -16.79 2.30 4.00
CA GLN A 92 -16.62 0.86 4.19
C GLN A 92 -17.42 0.06 3.15
N GLY A 93 -18.69 0.40 2.93
CA GLY A 93 -19.53 -0.26 1.94
C GLY A 93 -19.00 -0.07 0.50
N LEU A 94 -18.42 1.08 0.19
CA LEU A 94 -17.72 1.32 -1.07
C LEU A 94 -16.53 0.36 -1.23
N ALA A 95 -15.71 0.19 -0.19
CA ALA A 95 -14.58 -0.73 -0.22
C ALA A 95 -15.01 -2.19 -0.41
N GLU A 96 -16.07 -2.62 0.28
CA GLU A 96 -16.60 -3.99 0.23
C GLU A 96 -17.30 -4.30 -1.10
N SER A 97 -17.92 -3.30 -1.73
CA SER A 97 -18.60 -3.45 -3.03
C SER A 97 -17.68 -3.26 -4.23
N THR A 98 -16.45 -2.78 -4.03
CA THR A 98 -15.48 -2.62 -5.12
C THR A 98 -14.92 -3.98 -5.51
N GLU A 99 -15.01 -4.33 -6.79
CA GLU A 99 -14.44 -5.57 -7.31
C GLU A 99 -12.92 -5.42 -7.45
N TRP A 100 -12.19 -5.75 -6.38
CA TRP A 100 -10.74 -5.62 -6.38
C TRP A 100 -10.09 -6.68 -7.28
N LYS A 101 -9.55 -6.24 -8.42
CA LYS A 101 -8.75 -7.03 -9.35
C LYS A 101 -7.41 -6.36 -9.54
N PHE A 102 -6.36 -7.05 -9.12
CA PHE A 102 -5.01 -6.50 -9.15
C PHE A 102 -4.12 -7.31 -10.07
N LYS A 103 -3.34 -6.60 -10.89
CA LYS A 103 -2.29 -7.17 -11.72
C LYS A 103 -0.95 -6.90 -11.09
N ILE A 104 -0.22 -7.95 -10.76
CA ILE A 104 1.16 -7.83 -10.31
C ILE A 104 2.04 -7.44 -11.50
N LYS A 105 2.87 -6.42 -11.28
CA LYS A 105 3.91 -6.05 -12.23
C LYS A 105 5.20 -6.85 -11.99
N PRO A 106 5.97 -7.18 -13.04
CA PRO A 106 7.24 -7.89 -12.91
C PRO A 106 8.35 -7.05 -12.26
N GLU A 107 8.20 -5.72 -12.18
CA GLU A 107 9.22 -4.83 -11.65
C GLU A 107 9.26 -4.82 -10.12
N PHE A 108 10.48 -4.94 -9.60
CA PHE A 108 10.80 -4.81 -8.19
C PHE A 108 11.70 -3.60 -7.98
N TYR A 109 11.51 -2.93 -6.85
CA TYR A 109 12.29 -1.73 -6.51
C TYR A 109 12.77 -1.81 -5.08
N TYR A 110 14.04 -1.46 -4.88
CA TYR A 110 14.59 -1.15 -3.58
C TYR A 110 14.38 0.33 -3.29
N VAL A 111 13.81 0.63 -2.12
CA VAL A 111 13.55 1.99 -1.65
C VAL A 111 14.11 2.19 -0.24
N LYS A 112 14.50 3.43 0.07
CA LYS A 112 15.00 3.85 1.38
C LYS A 112 14.31 5.17 1.77
N LYS A 113 13.88 5.29 3.03
CA LYS A 113 13.35 6.53 3.59
C LYS A 113 13.86 6.75 5.00
N GLU A 114 14.16 8.01 5.32
CA GLU A 114 14.58 8.43 6.65
C GLU A 114 13.41 9.11 7.36
N TYR A 115 13.23 8.80 8.63
CA TYR A 115 12.15 9.27 9.48
C TYR A 115 12.74 9.84 10.78
N ASN A 116 11.99 10.76 11.39
CA ASN A 116 12.26 11.27 12.73
C ASN A 116 10.98 11.09 13.55
N ASP A 117 10.81 9.93 14.17
CA ASP A 117 9.60 9.66 14.95
C ASP A 117 9.69 10.32 16.33
N PRO A 118 8.57 10.77 16.91
CA PRO A 118 8.54 11.19 18.31
C PRO A 118 9.01 10.07 19.25
N ASP A 119 9.81 10.42 20.25
CA ASP A 119 10.19 9.49 21.32
C ASP A 119 8.96 9.24 22.21
N PRO A 120 8.52 7.97 22.38
CA PRO A 120 7.35 7.65 23.20
C PRO A 120 7.52 8.04 24.68
N ASN A 121 8.75 8.21 25.16
CA ASN A 121 9.05 8.61 26.53
C ASN A 121 9.30 10.12 26.67
N ASN A 122 9.48 10.84 25.56
CA ASN A 122 9.74 12.27 25.57
C ASN A 122 9.29 12.93 24.26
N HIS A 123 8.09 13.52 24.26
CA HIS A 123 7.50 14.14 23.07
C HIS A 123 8.29 15.34 22.50
N GLU A 124 9.25 15.90 23.22
CA GLU A 124 10.14 16.96 22.73
C GLU A 124 11.33 16.42 21.93
N LYS A 125 11.53 15.09 21.91
CA LYS A 125 12.63 14.43 21.21
C LYS A 125 12.11 13.59 20.05
N THR A 126 12.97 13.42 19.05
CA THR A 126 12.76 12.49 17.95
C THR A 126 13.83 11.41 17.93
N ILE A 127 13.44 10.20 17.56
CA ILE A 127 14.32 9.07 17.32
C ILE A 127 14.50 8.94 15.81
N PRO A 128 15.72 9.16 15.27
CA PRO A 128 15.98 8.97 13.85
C PRO A 128 15.85 7.49 13.48
N GLU A 129 15.24 7.24 12.34
CA GLU A 129 15.01 5.90 11.79
C GLU A 129 15.30 5.90 10.30
N THR A 130 16.03 4.89 9.83
CA THR A 130 16.10 4.58 8.40
C THR A 130 15.34 3.29 8.14
N ARG A 131 14.34 3.32 7.26
CA ARG A 131 13.70 2.12 6.72
C ARG A 131 14.19 1.86 5.31
N ARG A 132 14.26 0.58 4.98
CA ARG A 132 14.56 0.10 3.63
C ARG A 132 13.55 -0.98 3.29
N SER A 133 13.14 -1.05 2.03
CA SER A 133 12.18 -2.05 1.59
C SER A 133 12.44 -2.48 0.16
N ILE A 134 12.07 -3.73 -0.15
CA ILE A 134 11.84 -4.16 -1.53
C ILE A 134 10.33 -4.17 -1.75
N VAL A 135 9.89 -3.42 -2.75
CA VAL A 135 8.48 -3.31 -3.14
C VAL A 135 8.28 -3.86 -4.55
N GLN A 136 7.09 -4.40 -4.80
CA GLN A 136 6.64 -4.82 -6.13
C GLN A 136 5.43 -3.99 -6.52
N MET A 137 5.43 -3.49 -7.75
CA MET A 137 4.35 -2.63 -8.23
C MET A 137 3.09 -3.44 -8.54
N VAL A 138 1.93 -2.81 -8.34
CA VAL A 138 0.63 -3.43 -8.60
C VAL A 138 -0.25 -2.43 -9.33
N GLU A 139 -1.09 -2.92 -10.24
CA GLU A 139 -2.10 -2.12 -10.94
C GLU A 139 -3.50 -2.66 -10.69
N THR A 140 -4.48 -1.76 -10.77
CA THR A 140 -5.90 -2.12 -10.88
C THR A 140 -6.62 -1.05 -11.68
N GLU A 141 -7.60 -1.47 -12.46
CA GLU A 141 -8.45 -0.55 -13.24
C GLU A 141 -9.49 0.16 -12.36
N ASN A 142 -9.77 -0.37 -11.16
CA ASN A 142 -10.87 0.07 -10.31
C ASN A 142 -10.50 1.13 -9.27
N LEU A 143 -9.21 1.42 -9.08
CA LEU A 143 -8.76 2.37 -8.05
C LEU A 143 -9.20 3.81 -8.36
N GLY A 144 -9.11 4.23 -9.62
CA GLY A 144 -9.57 5.56 -10.02
C GLY A 144 -11.08 5.73 -9.80
N GLN A 145 -11.88 4.71 -10.11
CA GLN A 145 -13.33 4.73 -9.87
C GLN A 145 -13.66 4.74 -8.38
N PHE A 146 -12.93 3.96 -7.56
CA PHE A 146 -13.05 3.99 -6.11
C PHE A 146 -12.81 5.39 -5.55
N TYR A 147 -11.72 6.05 -5.97
CA TYR A 147 -11.36 7.38 -5.52
C TYR A 147 -12.36 8.46 -5.99
N GLY A 148 -12.94 8.32 -7.18
CA GLY A 148 -14.03 9.19 -7.63
C GLY A 148 -15.27 9.10 -6.73
N LYS A 149 -15.69 7.88 -6.37
CA LYS A 149 -16.81 7.68 -5.42
C LYS A 149 -16.46 8.12 -4.00
N LEU A 150 -15.20 7.96 -3.58
CA LEU A 150 -14.73 8.45 -2.30
C LEU A 150 -14.82 9.98 -2.22
N GLU A 151 -14.47 10.68 -3.30
CA GLU A 151 -14.65 12.13 -3.43
C GLU A 151 -16.13 12.53 -3.35
N GLU A 152 -17.04 11.79 -4.00
CA GLU A 152 -18.48 12.03 -3.89
C GLU A 152 -19.01 11.86 -2.45
N ILE A 153 -18.54 10.84 -1.72
CA ILE A 153 -18.97 10.57 -0.33
C ILE A 153 -18.43 11.64 0.63
N THR A 154 -17.18 12.05 0.45
CA THR A 154 -16.46 12.88 1.43
C THR A 154 -16.44 14.38 1.08
N GLY A 155 -16.70 14.72 -0.18
CA GLY A 155 -16.48 16.06 -0.75
C GLY A 155 -15.00 16.44 -0.84
N LEU A 156 -14.07 15.50 -0.65
CA LEU A 156 -12.63 15.74 -0.65
C LEU A 156 -12.00 15.13 -1.88
N LYS A 157 -11.19 15.93 -2.58
CA LYS A 157 -10.40 15.45 -3.72
C LYS A 157 -9.06 14.90 -3.24
N PHE A 158 -8.78 13.66 -3.61
CA PHE A 158 -7.51 13.00 -3.29
C PHE A 158 -6.77 12.58 -4.55
N GLU A 159 -5.45 12.58 -4.48
CA GLU A 159 -4.62 11.91 -5.47
C GLU A 159 -4.81 10.39 -5.35
N VAL A 160 -4.91 9.71 -6.51
CA VAL A 160 -4.99 8.26 -6.58
C VAL A 160 -3.61 7.68 -6.22
N PRO A 161 -3.52 6.76 -5.26
CA PRO A 161 -2.23 6.35 -4.73
C PRO A 161 -1.50 5.37 -5.66
N LEU A 162 -0.18 5.34 -5.54
CA LEU A 162 0.66 4.39 -6.26
C LEU A 162 0.66 3.03 -5.54
N LEU A 163 -0.05 2.05 -6.10
CA LEU A 163 -0.18 0.73 -5.49
C LEU A 163 1.11 -0.10 -5.62
N HIS A 164 1.49 -0.68 -4.49
CA HIS A 164 2.65 -1.55 -4.38
C HIS A 164 2.47 -2.51 -3.20
N ILE A 165 3.14 -3.66 -3.25
CA ILE A 165 3.26 -4.59 -2.14
C ILE A 165 4.67 -4.48 -1.60
N THR A 166 4.81 -4.38 -0.28
CA THR A 166 6.11 -4.49 0.37
C THR A 166 6.41 -5.96 0.64
N LEU A 167 7.54 -6.46 0.14
CA LEU A 167 7.93 -7.88 0.25
C LEU A 167 8.98 -8.13 1.32
N PHE A 168 9.99 -7.25 1.38
CA PHE A 168 11.07 -7.32 2.36
C PHE A 168 11.27 -5.95 3.00
N THR A 169 11.59 -5.93 4.29
CA THR A 169 11.80 -4.69 5.05
C THR A 169 12.96 -4.81 6.03
N THR A 170 13.51 -3.67 6.41
CA THR A 170 14.30 -3.54 7.63
C THR A 170 14.21 -2.12 8.14
N SER A 171 14.60 -1.94 9.39
CA SER A 171 14.70 -0.65 10.04
C SER A 171 15.94 -0.62 10.92
N THR A 172 16.54 0.56 11.09
CA THR A 172 17.54 0.81 12.13
C THR A 172 16.97 0.69 13.54
N ARG A 173 15.64 0.63 13.68
CA ARG A 173 14.91 0.38 14.91
C ARG A 173 14.35 -1.03 14.96
N GLU A 174 14.68 -1.77 16.02
CA GLU A 174 14.26 -3.17 16.20
C GLU A 174 12.73 -3.33 16.17
N ASP A 175 12.00 -2.44 16.84
CA ASP A 175 10.53 -2.45 16.95
C ASP A 175 9.80 -2.16 15.63
N LYS A 176 10.54 -1.83 14.57
CA LYS A 176 10.00 -1.41 13.28
C LYS A 176 10.57 -2.17 12.09
N LYS A 177 11.36 -3.23 12.32
CA LYS A 177 11.97 -4.03 11.23
C LYS A 177 10.97 -4.53 10.18
N GLN A 178 9.75 -4.83 10.60
CA GLN A 178 8.66 -5.35 9.75
C GLN A 178 7.78 -4.25 9.12
N ARG A 179 8.06 -2.97 9.39
CA ARG A 179 7.28 -1.85 8.85
C ARG A 179 7.80 -1.46 7.48
N GLY A 180 6.88 -1.33 6.52
CA GLY A 180 7.18 -0.81 5.19
C GLY A 180 7.40 0.71 5.18
N ILE A 181 7.73 1.20 3.99
CA ILE A 181 7.78 2.62 3.67
C ILE A 181 6.43 3.02 3.07
N GLY A 182 5.77 4.02 3.65
CA GLY A 182 4.59 4.61 3.02
C GLY A 182 4.99 5.34 1.74
N ILE A 183 4.43 4.89 0.61
CA ILE A 183 4.57 5.51 -0.71
C ILE A 183 3.15 5.92 -1.14
N TYR A 184 2.88 7.22 -1.11
CA TYR A 184 1.52 7.72 -1.34
C TYR A 184 1.22 7.94 -2.83
N SER A 185 2.17 8.50 -3.58
CA SER A 185 1.98 8.86 -5.00
C SER A 185 3.22 8.54 -5.83
N GLU A 186 3.10 8.68 -7.14
CA GLU A 186 4.23 8.54 -8.06
C GLU A 186 5.35 9.53 -7.72
N LYS A 187 5.00 10.77 -7.36
CA LYS A 187 6.00 11.77 -6.92
C LYS A 187 6.71 11.38 -5.63
N ASP A 188 5.98 10.83 -4.64
CA ASP A 188 6.61 10.32 -3.41
C ASP A 188 7.55 9.18 -3.75
N PHE A 189 7.12 8.23 -4.59
CA PHE A 189 7.96 7.13 -5.06
C PHE A 189 9.24 7.59 -5.74
N GLU A 190 9.15 8.51 -6.70
CA GLU A 190 10.30 9.11 -7.39
C GLU A 190 11.26 9.80 -6.42
N SER A 191 10.72 10.51 -5.42
CA SER A 191 11.53 11.21 -4.41
C SER A 191 12.39 10.27 -3.55
N LEU A 192 12.03 8.98 -3.48
CA LEU A 192 12.82 7.95 -2.79
C LEU A 192 14.03 7.49 -3.61
N ASN A 193 14.18 7.94 -4.86
CA ASN A 193 15.19 7.48 -5.80
C ASN A 193 15.22 5.94 -5.89
N PRO A 194 14.12 5.31 -6.33
CA PRO A 194 13.96 3.86 -6.30
C PRO A 194 14.99 3.19 -7.21
N GLU A 195 15.65 2.16 -6.69
CA GLU A 195 16.59 1.35 -7.44
C GLU A 195 15.85 0.12 -7.97
N ARG A 196 15.70 0.03 -9.30
CA ARG A 196 15.12 -1.15 -9.95
C ARG A 196 16.00 -2.37 -9.70
N ILE A 197 15.39 -3.49 -9.31
CA ILE A 197 16.07 -4.76 -9.09
C ILE A 197 15.86 -5.63 -10.33
N GLU A 198 16.96 -6.03 -10.96
CA GLU A 198 16.94 -7.01 -12.04
C GLU A 198 16.97 -8.43 -11.45
N VAL A 199 15.95 -9.22 -11.76
CA VAL A 199 15.87 -10.63 -11.37
C VAL A 199 16.09 -11.50 -12.61
N ASN A 200 17.18 -12.27 -12.61
CA ASN A 200 17.47 -13.23 -13.69
C ASN A 200 16.63 -14.51 -13.55
#